data_AF-A0A350T5W1-F1
#
_entry.id   AF-A0A350T5W1-F1
#
_cell.length_a   1.000
_cell.length_b   1.000
_cell.length_c   1.000
_cell.angle_alpha   90.00
_cell.angle_beta   90.00
_cell.angle_gamma   90.00
#
_symmetry.space_group_name_H-M   'P 1'
#
loop_
_entity.id
_entity.type
_entity.pdbx_description
1 polymer ?
#
loop_
_entity_poly.entity_id
_entity_poly.type
_entity_poly.pdbx_seq_one_letter_code
_entity_poly.pdbx_strand_id
1 'polypeptide(L)'
;GRYTRQSLDLMSADPAFGADFRARVEANVVSEENNVKQVVTKVQLGEADAGIVYASDVTAAVQGDVATIGIPDSMNVIAEYPIARVAGGNAALGQAFIDAVLSAAGQQTLQAHGFH
;
A
#
# COMPACT_ATOMS: atom_id res chain seq x y z
N GLY A 1 -0.45 4.26 8.80
CA GLY A 1 0.01 4.67 7.46
C GLY A 1 1.20 5.62 7.52
N ARG A 2 2.43 5.09 7.59
CA ARG A 2 3.66 5.89 7.48
C ARG A 2 3.83 6.45 6.07
N TYR A 3 3.76 5.58 5.06
CA TYR A 3 3.85 5.95 3.65
C TYR A 3 2.78 6.97 3.26
N THR A 4 1.55 6.81 3.76
CA THR A 4 0.48 7.80 3.61
C THR A 4 0.91 9.19 4.07
N ARG A 5 1.45 9.31 5.30
CA ARG A 5 1.88 10.60 5.85
C ARG A 5 3.03 11.20 5.05
N GLN A 6 4.00 10.39 4.62
CA GLN A 6 5.09 10.85 3.75
C GLN A 6 4.59 11.32 2.38
N SER A 7 3.63 10.62 1.79
CA SER A 7 2.99 11.05 0.54
C SER A 7 2.27 12.39 0.70
N LEU A 8 1.55 12.60 1.81
CA LEU A 8 0.91 13.88 2.13
C LEU A 8 1.93 15.01 2.36
N ASP A 9 3.11 14.71 2.91
CA ASP A 9 4.21 15.66 3.04
C ASP A 9 4.76 16.06 1.66
N LEU A 10 4.94 15.10 0.75
CA LEU A 10 5.35 15.37 -0.64
C LEU A 10 4.30 16.23 -1.38
N MET A 11 3.01 15.91 -1.21
CA MET A 11 1.92 16.70 -1.79
C MET A 11 1.92 18.13 -1.24
N SER A 12 2.12 18.31 0.07
CA SER A 12 2.15 19.65 0.67
C SER A 12 3.36 20.48 0.24
N ALA A 13 4.45 19.84 -0.19
CA ALA A 13 5.60 20.51 -0.77
C ALA A 13 5.37 20.96 -2.23
N ASP A 14 4.36 20.40 -2.92
CA ASP A 14 4.01 20.78 -4.28
C ASP A 14 3.06 22.01 -4.28
N PRO A 15 3.45 23.12 -4.96
CA PRO A 15 2.62 24.32 -5.06
C PRO A 15 1.21 24.08 -5.63
N ALA A 16 1.01 23.01 -6.42
CA ALA A 16 -0.30 22.67 -6.99
C ALA A 16 -1.33 22.26 -5.94
N PHE A 17 -0.90 21.72 -4.79
CA PHE A 17 -1.77 21.25 -3.71
C PHE A 17 -1.86 22.26 -2.55
N GLY A 18 -0.79 23.03 -2.35
CA GLY A 18 -0.66 24.03 -1.29
C GLY A 18 -0.09 23.46 0.02
N ALA A 19 0.63 24.30 0.76
CA ALA A 19 1.39 23.89 1.95
C ALA A 19 0.53 23.32 3.10
N ASP A 20 -0.77 23.62 3.13
CA ASP A 20 -1.72 23.15 4.13
C ASP A 20 -2.46 21.87 3.69
N PHE A 21 -2.13 21.29 2.52
CA PHE A 21 -2.84 20.13 1.96
C PHE A 21 -2.95 18.97 2.96
N ARG A 22 -1.84 18.58 3.58
CA ARG A 22 -1.83 17.53 4.61
C ARG A 22 -2.78 17.83 5.76
N ALA A 23 -2.77 19.04 6.28
CA ALA A 23 -3.64 19.43 7.39
C ALA A 23 -5.12 19.36 7.00
N ARG A 24 -5.48 19.76 5.78
CA ARG A 24 -6.85 19.62 5.26
C ARG A 24 -7.27 18.16 5.11
N VAL A 25 -6.38 17.27 4.66
CA VAL A 25 -6.67 15.84 4.58
C VAL A 25 -6.84 15.24 5.97
N GLU A 26 -5.92 15.52 6.89
CA GLU A 26 -5.97 15.00 8.27
C GLU A 26 -7.21 15.48 9.04
N ALA A 27 -7.71 16.68 8.76
CA ALA A 27 -8.96 17.19 9.34
C ALA A 27 -10.21 16.38 8.93
N ASN A 28 -10.15 15.62 7.83
CA ASN A 28 -11.24 14.76 7.35
C ASN A 28 -11.07 13.28 7.76
N VAL A 29 -10.03 12.94 8.53
CA VAL A 29 -9.79 11.55 8.95
C VAL A 29 -10.87 11.12 9.95
N VAL A 30 -11.70 10.16 9.55
CA VAL A 30 -12.75 9.58 10.39
C VAL A 30 -12.26 8.39 11.23
N SER A 31 -11.22 7.68 10.78
CA SER A 31 -10.62 6.56 11.53
C SER A 31 -9.21 6.21 11.02
N GLU A 32 -8.42 5.56 11.86
CA GLU A 32 -7.13 4.95 11.49
C GLU A 32 -7.14 3.47 11.84
N GLU A 33 -7.05 2.61 10.82
CA GLU A 33 -7.06 1.16 11.01
C GLU A 33 -5.66 0.57 11.19
N ASN A 34 -5.61 -0.52 11.95
CA ASN A 34 -4.38 -1.29 12.14
C ASN A 34 -4.02 -2.17 10.92
N ASN A 35 -4.98 -2.39 10.02
CA ASN A 35 -4.81 -3.21 8.83
C ASN A 35 -5.45 -2.54 7.61
N VAL A 36 -4.70 -2.43 6.52
CA VAL A 36 -5.14 -1.89 5.23
C VAL A 36 -6.38 -2.58 4.67
N LYS A 37 -6.56 -3.88 4.93
CA LYS A 37 -7.78 -4.61 4.52
C LYS A 37 -9.04 -4.06 5.18
N GLN A 38 -8.95 -3.60 6.43
CA GLN A 38 -10.08 -3.01 7.14
C GLN A 38 -10.45 -1.66 6.54
N VAL A 39 -9.47 -0.89 6.05
CA VAL A 39 -9.72 0.37 5.33
C VAL A 39 -10.55 0.11 4.07
N VAL A 40 -10.17 -0.89 3.26
CA VAL A 40 -10.92 -1.28 2.06
C VAL A 40 -12.37 -1.67 2.40
N THR A 41 -12.56 -2.51 3.42
CA THR A 41 -13.90 -2.93 3.86
C THR A 41 -14.75 -1.75 4.31
N LYS A 42 -14.20 -0.78 5.05
CA LYS A 42 -14.95 0.40 5.48
C LYS A 42 -15.42 1.27 4.33
N VAL A 43 -14.58 1.42 3.29
CA VAL A 43 -14.98 2.14 2.07
C VAL A 43 -16.10 1.37 1.35
N GLN A 44 -15.99 0.04 1.20
CA GLN A 44 -17.06 -0.78 0.60
C GLN A 44 -18.39 -0.69 1.36
N LEU A 45 -18.34 -0.60 2.69
CA LEU A 45 -19.51 -0.48 3.55
C LEU A 45 -20.06 0.96 3.63
N GLY A 46 -19.39 1.94 3.03
CA GLY A 46 -19.77 3.35 3.10
C GLY A 46 -19.52 4.00 4.47
N GLU A 47 -18.72 3.37 5.32
CA GLU A 47 -18.30 3.95 6.61
C GLU A 47 -17.24 5.05 6.45
N ALA A 48 -16.59 5.12 5.29
CA ALA A 48 -15.69 6.19 4.88
C ALA A 48 -15.81 6.43 3.36
N ASP A 49 -15.69 7.69 2.94
CA ASP A 49 -15.78 8.05 1.51
C ASP A 49 -14.54 7.64 0.70
N ALA A 50 -13.37 7.59 1.34
CA ALA A 50 -12.10 7.24 0.71
C ALA A 50 -11.12 6.64 1.72
N GLY A 51 -10.16 5.86 1.21
CA GLY A 51 -9.07 5.29 1.99
C GLY A 51 -7.78 5.24 1.18
N ILE A 52 -6.64 5.39 1.86
CA ILE A 52 -5.31 5.25 1.25
C ILE A 52 -4.79 3.84 1.58
N VAL A 53 -4.65 3.02 0.55
CA VAL A 53 -4.32 1.58 0.64
C VAL A 53 -3.24 1.21 -0.37
N TYR A 54 -2.70 -0.01 -0.31
CA TYR A 54 -1.81 -0.49 -1.36
C TYR A 54 -2.63 -0.97 -2.56
N ALA A 55 -2.05 -0.87 -3.77
CA ALA A 55 -2.68 -1.38 -4.99
C ALA A 55 -3.03 -2.87 -4.88
N SER A 56 -2.19 -3.65 -4.21
CA SER A 56 -2.41 -5.09 -3.94
C SER A 56 -3.63 -5.39 -3.06
N ASP A 57 -4.15 -4.42 -2.30
CA ASP A 57 -5.31 -4.61 -1.44
C ASP A 57 -6.64 -4.52 -2.22
N VAL A 58 -6.63 -3.87 -3.39
CA VAL A 58 -7.78 -3.83 -4.30
C VAL A 58 -7.77 -5.07 -5.18
N THR A 59 -8.19 -6.18 -4.58
CA THR A 59 -8.29 -7.47 -5.29
C THR A 59 -9.41 -7.47 -6.33
N ALA A 60 -9.43 -8.46 -7.23
CA ALA A 60 -10.51 -8.65 -8.20
C ALA A 60 -11.91 -8.77 -7.55
N ALA A 61 -11.98 -9.24 -6.30
CA ALA A 61 -13.23 -9.33 -5.55
C ALA A 61 -13.76 -7.97 -5.07
N VAL A 62 -12.90 -6.95 -5.00
CA VAL A 62 -13.24 -5.61 -4.49
C VAL A 62 -13.27 -4.55 -5.60
N GLN A 63 -12.53 -4.76 -6.69
CA GLN A 63 -12.38 -3.79 -7.77
C GLN A 63 -13.70 -3.30 -8.39
N GLY A 64 -14.77 -4.09 -8.31
CA GLY A 64 -16.11 -3.70 -8.78
C GLY A 64 -16.89 -2.78 -7.84
N ASP A 65 -16.50 -2.70 -6.56
CA ASP A 65 -17.23 -1.98 -5.52
C ASP A 65 -16.59 -0.63 -5.15
N VAL A 66 -15.39 -0.36 -5.66
CA VAL A 66 -14.62 0.85 -5.33
C VAL A 66 -14.03 1.49 -6.58
N ALA A 67 -13.93 2.82 -6.57
CA ALA A 67 -13.12 3.55 -7.54
C ALA A 67 -11.67 3.66 -7.07
N THR A 68 -10.72 3.48 -7.97
CA THR A 68 -9.28 3.62 -7.67
C THR A 68 -8.74 4.91 -8.25
N ILE A 69 -7.97 5.65 -7.45
CA ILE A 69 -7.28 6.88 -7.86
C ILE A 69 -5.79 6.67 -7.56
N GLY A 70 -4.97 6.71 -8.61
CA GLY A 70 -3.53 6.58 -8.47
C GLY A 70 -2.91 7.81 -7.82
N ILE A 71 -1.97 7.60 -6.89
CA ILE A 71 -1.11 8.66 -6.38
C ILE A 71 -0.02 8.92 -7.44
N PRO A 72 0.21 10.17 -7.88
CA PRO A 72 1.26 10.48 -8.85
C PRO A 72 2.64 9.99 -8.38
N ASP A 73 3.47 9.49 -9.30
CA ASP A 73 4.78 8.89 -8.96
C ASP A 73 5.69 9.83 -8.16
N SER A 74 5.67 11.13 -8.45
CA SER A 74 6.44 12.15 -7.72
C SER A 74 6.01 12.33 -6.26
N MET A 75 4.82 11.85 -5.91
CA MET A 75 4.20 11.97 -4.59
C MET A 75 3.98 10.60 -3.95
N ASN A 76 4.25 9.52 -4.68
CA ASN A 76 4.09 8.17 -4.20
C ASN A 76 5.35 7.73 -3.45
N VAL A 77 5.15 7.01 -2.35
CA VAL A 77 6.26 6.42 -1.61
C VAL A 77 6.19 4.92 -1.82
N ILE A 78 7.16 4.39 -2.56
CA ILE A 78 7.22 2.96 -2.88
C ILE A 78 7.54 2.18 -1.62
N ALA A 79 6.69 1.20 -1.32
CA ALA A 79 6.86 0.34 -0.16
C ALA A 79 7.92 -0.73 -0.45
N GLU A 80 8.94 -0.81 0.39
CA GLU A 80 9.94 -1.88 0.32
C GLU A 80 9.50 -3.09 1.17
N TYR A 81 9.57 -4.28 0.57
CA TYR A 81 9.19 -5.55 1.21
C TYR A 81 10.40 -6.48 1.36
N PRO A 82 11.24 -6.28 2.39
CA PRO A 82 12.42 -7.11 2.59
C PRO A 82 12.03 -8.54 2.97
N ILE A 83 12.75 -9.51 2.41
CA ILE A 83 12.63 -10.93 2.76
C ILE A 83 13.97 -11.42 3.33
N ALA A 84 13.93 -12.10 4.47
CA ALA A 84 15.12 -12.62 5.14
C ALA A 84 14.86 -13.97 5.79
N ARG A 85 15.91 -14.77 5.91
CA ARG A 85 15.89 -16.03 6.65
C ARG A 85 15.91 -15.78 8.15
N VAL A 86 15.17 -16.59 8.89
CA VAL A 86 15.17 -16.58 10.36
C VAL A 86 16.39 -17.35 10.90
N ALA A 87 17.05 -16.80 11.93
CA ALA A 87 18.13 -17.48 12.64
C ALA A 87 17.61 -18.70 13.41
N GLY A 88 18.36 -19.80 13.43
CA GLY A 88 17.95 -21.05 14.09
C GLY A 88 16.89 -21.86 13.36
N GLY A 89 16.37 -21.38 12.22
CA GLY A 89 15.50 -22.14 11.32
C GLY A 89 16.29 -23.06 10.38
N ASN A 90 15.57 -23.75 9.50
CA ASN A 90 16.20 -24.54 8.44
C ASN A 90 16.81 -23.60 7.39
N ALA A 91 18.13 -23.45 7.44
CA ALA A 91 18.89 -22.57 6.56
C ALA A 91 18.69 -22.86 5.07
N ALA A 92 18.70 -24.14 4.68
CA ALA A 92 18.60 -24.56 3.29
C ALA A 92 17.19 -24.30 2.74
N LEU A 93 16.14 -24.69 3.47
CA LEU A 93 14.77 -24.44 3.05
C LEU A 93 14.44 -22.95 3.04
N GLY A 94 14.93 -22.20 4.03
CA GLY A 94 14.75 -20.75 4.06
C GLY A 94 15.40 -20.06 2.85
N GLN A 95 16.58 -20.52 2.43
CA GLN A 95 17.22 -19.99 1.22
C GLN A 95 16.44 -20.36 -0.03
N ALA A 96 16.04 -21.63 -0.15
CA ALA A 96 15.26 -22.10 -1.30
C ALA A 96 13.93 -21.33 -1.46
N PHE A 97 13.27 -20.96 -0.36
CA PHE A 97 12.07 -20.13 -0.41
C PHE A 97 12.37 -18.71 -0.90
N ILE A 98 13.44 -18.07 -0.39
CA ILE A 98 13.86 -16.74 -0.88
C ILE A 98 14.16 -16.82 -2.38
N ASP A 99 14.93 -17.81 -2.81
CA ASP A 99 15.30 -17.98 -4.22
C ASP A 99 14.05 -18.21 -5.09
N ALA A 100 13.05 -18.93 -4.59
CA ALA A 100 11.77 -19.13 -5.28
C ALA A 100 10.97 -17.82 -5.40
N VAL A 101 10.89 -17.01 -4.34
CA VAL A 101 10.22 -15.70 -4.35
C VAL A 101 10.92 -14.73 -5.32
N LEU A 102 12.26 -14.74 -5.36
CA LEU A 102 13.07 -13.88 -6.24
C LEU A 102 13.22 -14.42 -7.66
N SER A 103 12.77 -15.66 -7.94
CA SER A 103 12.78 -16.24 -9.28
C SER A 103 11.85 -15.49 -10.23
N ALA A 104 12.05 -15.64 -11.54
CA ALA A 104 11.18 -15.05 -12.56
C ALA A 104 9.69 -15.41 -12.35
N ALA A 105 9.39 -16.67 -12.00
CA ALA A 105 8.02 -17.13 -11.75
C ALA A 105 7.44 -16.52 -10.46
N GLY A 106 8.26 -16.38 -9.41
CA GLY A 106 7.88 -15.72 -8.17
C GLY A 106 7.56 -14.24 -8.37
N GLN A 107 8.44 -13.52 -9.06
CA GLN A 107 8.25 -12.12 -9.41
C GLN A 107 7.01 -11.89 -10.30
N GLN A 108 6.77 -12.77 -11.28
CA GLN A 108 5.56 -12.70 -12.12
C GLN A 108 4.28 -12.89 -11.31
N THR A 109 4.31 -13.80 -10.32
CA THR A 109 3.17 -14.02 -9.42
C THR A 109 2.91 -12.78 -8.56
N LEU A 110 3.97 -12.20 -7.99
CA LEU A 110 3.88 -10.96 -7.21
C LEU A 110 3.30 -9.80 -8.05
N GLN A 111 3.78 -9.62 -9.28
CA GLN A 111 3.26 -8.61 -10.21
C GLN A 111 1.78 -8.83 -10.54
N ALA A 112 1.35 -10.07 -10.78
CA ALA A 112 -0.06 -10.41 -11.01
C ALA A 112 -0.97 -10.07 -9.82
N HIS A 113 -0.39 -9.94 -8.62
CA HIS A 113 -1.07 -9.53 -7.39
C HIS A 113 -0.79 -8.07 -6.99
N GLY A 114 -0.23 -7.26 -7.89
CA GLY A 114 -0.05 -5.82 -7.70
C GLY A 114 1.21 -5.39 -6.96
N PHE A 115 2.16 -6.30 -6.71
CA PHE A 115 3.48 -5.96 -6.16
C PHE A 115 4.42 -5.54 -7.31
N HIS A 116 4.98 -4.34 -7.21
CA HIS A 116 5.85 -3.74 -8.23
C HIS A 116 6.99 -2.94 -7.58
#